data_AF-A0AB39LZS3-F1
#
_entry.id   AF-A0AB39LZS3-F1
#
_cell.length_a   1.000
_cell.length_b   1.000
_cell.length_c   1.000
_cell.angle_alpha   90.00
_cell.angle_beta   90.00
_cell.angle_gamma   90.00
#
_symmetry.space_group_name_H-M   'P 1'
#
loop_
_entity.id
_entity.type
_entity.pdbx_description
1 polymer ?
#
loop_
_entity_poly.entity_id
_entity_poly.type
_entity_poly.pdbx_seq_one_letter_code
_entity_poly.pdbx_strand_id
1 'polypeptide(L)'
;MSELTVEMLRSLAPQDLATHLPAPVYTGDQAGVILRLVDTDLVEFYFAGRISTHSTQLLQIRPITDPAVCEATLRDAIEALAICRKVAIEKHAEQHRSHELMLDAIRQYAVDRHEDGDICRDGLDDFLAKFSLAPYETRVRVEYTITGSYEVDPGSEAAAEEDALKYLQPDLSGLDDVDGDTSIYEVSGVQVSEM
;
A
#
# COMPACT_ATOMS: atom_id res chain seq x y z
N MET A 1 -12.55 38.92 -18.78
CA MET A 1 -13.04 37.67 -18.18
C MET A 1 -14.51 37.57 -18.52
N SER A 2 -14.98 36.44 -19.05
CA SER A 2 -16.38 36.30 -19.47
C SER A 2 -17.24 36.08 -18.22
N GLU A 3 -18.30 36.88 -18.05
CA GLU A 3 -19.16 36.89 -16.86
C GLU A 3 -19.95 35.58 -16.77
N LEU A 4 -19.83 34.86 -15.65
CA LEU A 4 -20.58 33.63 -15.42
C LEU A 4 -22.01 33.96 -14.95
N THR A 5 -23.01 33.43 -15.66
CA THR A 5 -24.43 33.55 -15.30
C THR A 5 -25.01 32.22 -14.82
N VAL A 6 -26.15 32.28 -14.12
CA VAL A 6 -26.90 31.08 -13.69
C VAL A 6 -27.30 30.21 -14.89
N GLU A 7 -27.69 30.84 -15.99
CA GLU A 7 -28.13 30.13 -17.19
C GLU A 7 -26.97 29.36 -17.82
N MET A 8 -25.76 29.95 -17.85
CA MET A 8 -24.54 29.27 -18.32
C MET A 8 -24.22 28.03 -17.49
N LEU A 9 -24.33 28.10 -16.15
CA LEU A 9 -24.13 26.94 -15.26
C LEU A 9 -25.07 25.76 -15.56
N ARG A 10 -26.28 26.04 -16.07
CA ARG A 10 -27.33 25.02 -16.26
C ARG A 10 -27.41 24.50 -17.70
N SER A 11 -26.86 25.25 -18.65
CA SER A 11 -27.04 24.99 -20.09
C SER A 11 -25.75 24.63 -20.82
N LEU A 12 -24.59 25.09 -20.33
CA LEU A 12 -23.32 24.78 -20.98
C LEU A 12 -22.87 23.36 -20.65
N ALA A 13 -22.24 22.71 -21.63
CA ALA A 13 -21.56 21.46 -21.38
C ALA A 13 -20.39 21.68 -20.39
N PRO A 14 -20.01 20.65 -19.61
CA PRO A 14 -18.92 20.75 -18.64
C PRO A 14 -17.61 21.33 -19.19
N GLN A 15 -17.31 21.00 -20.45
CA GLN A 15 -16.08 21.41 -21.15
C GLN A 15 -16.06 22.91 -21.41
N ASP A 16 -17.20 23.47 -21.85
CA ASP A 16 -17.34 24.89 -22.14
C ASP A 16 -17.38 25.70 -20.84
N LEU A 17 -18.06 25.16 -19.82
CA LEU A 17 -18.14 25.79 -18.50
C LEU A 17 -16.75 25.93 -17.85
N ALA A 18 -15.83 24.99 -18.08
CA ALA A 18 -14.47 25.05 -17.56
C ALA A 18 -13.71 26.31 -18.00
N THR A 19 -14.05 26.89 -19.15
CA THR A 19 -13.42 28.15 -19.64
C THR A 19 -13.89 29.40 -18.88
N HIS A 20 -15.00 29.28 -18.15
CA HIS A 20 -15.58 30.34 -17.34
C HIS A 20 -15.25 30.20 -15.86
N LEU A 21 -14.56 29.13 -15.45
CA LEU A 21 -14.21 28.85 -14.06
C LEU A 21 -12.70 28.97 -13.84
N PRO A 22 -12.25 29.43 -12.65
CA PRO A 22 -13.06 29.87 -11.51
C PRO A 22 -13.73 31.23 -11.74
N ALA A 23 -14.96 31.40 -11.23
CA ALA A 23 -15.75 32.62 -11.39
C ALA A 23 -16.20 33.22 -10.05
N PRO A 24 -15.84 34.48 -9.75
CA PRO A 24 -16.38 35.21 -8.62
C PRO A 24 -17.82 35.66 -8.90
N VAL A 25 -18.71 35.37 -7.96
CA VAL A 25 -20.16 35.59 -8.08
C VAL A 25 -20.73 36.05 -6.74
N TYR A 26 -21.81 36.81 -6.79
CA TYR A 26 -22.67 37.06 -5.63
C TYR A 26 -23.69 35.94 -5.49
N THR A 27 -23.95 35.48 -4.27
CA THR A 27 -25.15 34.72 -3.89
C THR A 27 -25.84 35.49 -2.77
N GLY A 28 -27.09 35.90 -3.00
CA GLY A 28 -27.70 36.96 -2.19
C GLY A 28 -26.84 38.23 -2.23
N ASP A 29 -26.42 38.71 -1.06
CA ASP A 29 -25.59 39.92 -0.89
C ASP A 29 -24.12 39.61 -0.57
N GLN A 30 -23.73 38.34 -0.60
CA GLN A 30 -22.39 37.89 -0.25
C GLN A 30 -21.63 37.38 -1.48
N ALA A 31 -20.35 37.75 -1.58
CA ALA A 31 -19.46 37.29 -2.63
C ALA A 31 -18.93 35.88 -2.33
N GLY A 32 -18.74 35.09 -3.38
CA GLY A 32 -18.12 33.77 -3.36
C GLY A 32 -17.49 33.44 -4.71
N VAL A 33 -16.89 32.27 -4.83
CA VAL A 33 -16.24 31.83 -6.08
C VAL A 33 -16.69 30.43 -6.43
N ILE A 34 -17.26 30.26 -7.63
CA ILE A 34 -17.45 28.93 -8.19
C ILE A 34 -16.09 28.46 -8.72
N LEU A 35 -15.58 27.39 -8.12
CA LEU A 35 -14.22 26.92 -8.36
C LEU A 35 -14.15 26.00 -9.57
N ARG A 36 -15.02 24.99 -9.60
CA ARG A 36 -15.08 23.98 -10.67
C ARG A 36 -16.43 23.27 -10.68
N LEU A 37 -16.69 22.58 -11.77
CA LEU A 37 -17.72 21.55 -11.83
C LEU A 37 -17.18 20.24 -11.23
N VAL A 38 -17.96 19.62 -10.35
CA VAL A 38 -17.65 18.34 -9.71
C VAL A 38 -18.38 17.20 -10.44
N ASP A 39 -19.63 17.46 -10.80
CA ASP A 39 -20.51 16.58 -11.58
C ASP A 39 -21.48 17.44 -12.41
N THR A 40 -22.24 16.82 -13.31
CA THR A 40 -23.18 17.42 -14.26
C THR A 40 -24.03 18.54 -13.65
N ASP A 41 -24.49 18.38 -12.42
CA ASP A 41 -25.29 19.38 -11.71
C ASP A 41 -24.67 19.86 -10.40
N LEU A 42 -23.42 19.48 -10.09
CA LEU A 42 -22.74 19.83 -8.84
C LEU A 42 -21.53 20.70 -9.09
N VAL A 43 -21.47 21.85 -8.42
CA VAL A 43 -20.30 22.74 -8.42
C VAL A 43 -19.65 22.80 -7.06
N GLU A 44 -18.34 22.97 -7.07
CA GLU A 44 -17.55 23.32 -5.89
C GLU A 44 -17.55 24.83 -5.74
N PHE A 45 -18.01 25.32 -4.59
CA PHE A 45 -18.27 26.73 -4.34
C PHE A 45 -17.57 27.17 -3.07
N TYR A 46 -16.75 28.20 -3.18
CA TYR A 46 -16.18 28.91 -2.04
C TYR A 46 -17.14 30.00 -1.59
N PHE A 47 -17.60 29.92 -0.35
CA PHE A 47 -18.54 30.86 0.24
C PHE A 47 -18.36 30.95 1.75
N ALA A 48 -18.35 32.18 2.28
CA ALA A 48 -18.25 32.45 3.72
C ALA A 48 -17.09 31.68 4.40
N GLY A 49 -15.92 31.65 3.75
CA GLY A 49 -14.72 30.99 4.28
C GLY A 49 -14.71 29.46 4.19
N ARG A 50 -15.67 28.85 3.49
CA ARG A 50 -15.78 27.40 3.33
C ARG A 50 -15.87 27.02 1.86
N ILE A 51 -15.33 25.85 1.54
CA ILE A 51 -15.50 25.21 0.24
C ILE A 51 -16.51 24.08 0.42
N SER A 52 -17.60 24.13 -0.33
CA SER A 52 -18.67 23.14 -0.28
C SER A 52 -19.21 22.82 -1.67
N THR A 53 -19.83 21.66 -1.80
CA THR A 53 -20.48 21.25 -3.05
C THR A 53 -21.94 21.68 -3.03
N HIS A 54 -22.42 22.27 -4.12
CA HIS A 54 -23.80 22.72 -4.27
C HIS A 54 -24.38 22.32 -5.61
N SER A 55 -25.69 22.06 -5.64
CA SER A 55 -26.41 21.84 -6.89
C SER A 55 -26.61 23.16 -7.64
N THR A 56 -26.29 23.16 -8.94
CA THR A 56 -26.52 24.28 -9.87
C THR A 56 -28.01 24.62 -10.03
N GLN A 57 -28.91 23.69 -9.71
CA GLN A 57 -30.36 23.90 -9.76
C GLN A 57 -30.85 24.84 -8.65
N LEU A 58 -30.24 24.73 -7.47
CA LEU A 58 -30.61 25.52 -6.29
C LEU A 58 -29.78 26.80 -6.14
N LEU A 59 -28.60 26.85 -6.77
CA LEU A 59 -27.72 28.00 -6.69
C LEU A 59 -28.33 29.20 -7.42
N GLN A 60 -28.36 30.34 -6.74
CA GLN A 60 -28.75 31.63 -7.30
C GLN A 60 -27.52 32.53 -7.27
N ILE A 61 -27.00 32.87 -8.46
CA ILE A 61 -25.78 33.66 -8.58
C ILE A 61 -25.96 34.90 -9.45
N ARG A 62 -25.17 35.93 -9.17
CA ARG A 62 -25.06 37.13 -10.00
C ARG A 62 -23.58 37.44 -10.24
N PRO A 63 -23.17 37.82 -11.46
CA PRO A 63 -21.75 38.11 -11.73
C PRO A 63 -21.27 39.31 -10.89
N ILE A 64 -20.01 39.26 -10.45
CA ILE A 64 -19.35 40.41 -9.83
C ILE A 64 -18.72 41.25 -10.94
N THR A 65 -19.23 42.46 -11.12
CA THR A 65 -18.74 43.40 -12.15
C THR A 65 -17.69 44.38 -11.63
N ASP A 66 -17.62 44.59 -10.32
CA ASP A 66 -16.60 45.44 -9.69
C ASP A 66 -15.24 44.71 -9.64
N PRO A 67 -14.20 45.23 -10.31
CA PRO A 67 -12.87 44.61 -10.32
C PRO A 67 -12.24 44.48 -8.93
N ALA A 68 -12.46 45.44 -8.03
CA ALA A 68 -11.86 45.42 -6.69
C ALA A 68 -12.48 44.31 -5.83
N VAL A 69 -13.80 44.12 -5.92
CA VAL A 69 -14.49 43.03 -5.22
C VAL A 69 -14.13 41.68 -5.82
N CYS A 70 -14.02 41.61 -7.15
CA CYS A 70 -13.58 40.42 -7.87
C CYS A 70 -12.19 39.95 -7.41
N GLU A 71 -11.21 40.86 -7.36
CA GLU A 71 -9.85 40.55 -6.92
C GLU A 71 -9.80 40.09 -5.46
N ALA A 72 -10.50 40.81 -4.55
CA ALA A 72 -10.56 40.45 -3.14
C ALA A 72 -11.18 39.06 -2.94
N THR A 73 -12.30 38.78 -3.59
CA THR A 73 -13.01 37.49 -3.47
C THR A 73 -12.17 36.32 -3.99
N LEU A 74 -11.46 36.52 -5.12
CA LEU A 74 -10.54 35.50 -5.65
C LEU A 74 -9.35 35.27 -4.71
N ARG A 75 -8.80 36.33 -4.11
CA ARG A 75 -7.70 36.22 -3.16
C ARG A 75 -8.10 35.40 -1.94
N ASP A 76 -9.26 35.68 -1.37
CA ASP A 76 -9.79 34.93 -0.21
C ASP A 76 -10.03 33.46 -0.55
N ALA A 77 -10.55 33.17 -1.74
CA ALA A 77 -10.74 31.80 -2.21
C ALA A 77 -9.42 31.05 -2.41
N ILE A 78 -8.39 31.71 -2.94
CA ILE A 78 -7.05 31.14 -3.12
C ILE A 78 -6.41 30.83 -1.76
N GLU A 79 -6.53 31.74 -0.79
CA GLU A 79 -6.01 31.52 0.57
C GLU A 79 -6.68 30.31 1.22
N ALA A 80 -8.01 30.22 1.14
CA ALA A 80 -8.75 29.08 1.65
C ALA A 80 -8.36 27.77 0.95
N LEU A 81 -8.20 27.78 -0.38
CA LEU A 81 -7.74 26.63 -1.15
C LEU A 81 -6.34 26.18 -0.75
N ALA A 82 -5.42 27.10 -0.50
CA ALA A 82 -4.07 26.78 -0.07
C ALA A 82 -4.07 26.07 1.30
N ILE A 83 -4.88 26.56 2.25
CA ILE A 83 -5.05 25.95 3.57
C ILE A 83 -5.68 24.56 3.44
N CYS A 84 -6.80 24.44 2.72
CA CYS A 84 -7.50 23.17 2.53
C CYS A 84 -6.61 22.13 1.85
N ARG A 85 -5.83 22.53 0.83
CA ARG A 85 -4.90 21.64 0.13
C ARG A 85 -3.84 21.09 1.07
N LYS A 86 -3.25 21.92 1.92
CA LYS A 86 -2.24 21.48 2.90
C LYS A 86 -2.82 20.44 3.85
N VAL A 87 -3.99 20.74 4.44
CA VAL A 87 -4.68 19.83 5.37
C VAL A 87 -5.05 18.52 4.68
N ALA A 88 -5.50 18.56 3.42
CA ALA A 88 -5.83 17.36 2.66
C ALA A 88 -4.61 16.47 2.40
N ILE A 89 -3.46 17.08 2.04
CA ILE A 89 -2.20 16.35 1.85
C ILE A 89 -1.74 15.70 3.16
N GLU A 90 -1.77 16.45 4.26
CA GLU A 90 -1.37 15.94 5.58
C GLU A 90 -2.27 14.77 6.03
N LYS A 91 -3.59 14.92 5.88
CA LYS A 91 -4.56 13.86 6.18
C LYS A 91 -4.35 12.62 5.32
N HIS A 92 -4.09 12.79 4.03
CA HIS A 92 -3.81 11.66 3.13
C HIS A 92 -2.52 10.94 3.53
N ALA A 93 -1.46 11.68 3.86
CA ALA A 93 -0.20 11.11 4.34
C ALA A 93 -0.35 10.40 5.70
N GLU A 94 -1.20 10.91 6.59
CA GLU A 94 -1.55 10.25 7.86
C GLU A 94 -2.32 8.94 7.63
N GLN A 95 -3.31 8.95 6.74
CA GLN A 95 -4.08 7.76 6.38
C GLN A 95 -3.18 6.67 5.78
N HIS A 96 -2.27 7.03 4.87
CA HIS A 96 -1.31 6.10 4.30
C HIS A 96 -0.41 5.48 5.37
N ARG A 97 0.19 6.30 6.23
CA ARG A 97 1.06 5.80 7.31
C ARG A 97 0.29 4.92 8.29
N SER A 98 -0.94 5.30 8.66
CA SER A 98 -1.78 4.48 9.55
C SER A 98 -2.14 3.14 8.91
N HIS A 99 -2.36 3.11 7.60
CA HIS A 99 -2.66 1.88 6.89
C HIS A 99 -1.43 0.97 6.80
N GLU A 100 -0.25 1.52 6.49
CA GLU A 100 1.03 0.79 6.47
C GLU A 100 1.32 0.17 7.84
N LEU A 101 1.20 0.94 8.93
CA LEU A 101 1.38 0.43 10.30
C LEU A 101 0.39 -0.70 10.64
N MET A 102 -0.84 -0.61 10.15
CA MET A 102 -1.85 -1.64 10.37
C MET A 102 -1.52 -2.93 9.62
N LEU A 103 -1.05 -2.83 8.37
CA LEU A 103 -0.62 -3.98 7.58
C LEU A 103 0.61 -4.65 8.19
N ASP A 104 1.57 -3.87 8.69
CA ASP A 104 2.73 -4.40 9.42
C ASP A 104 2.31 -5.13 10.70
N ALA A 105 1.33 -4.61 11.45
CA ALA A 105 0.80 -5.26 12.64
C ALA A 105 0.08 -6.58 12.31
N ILE A 106 -0.70 -6.61 11.22
CA ILE A 106 -1.36 -7.84 10.74
C ILE A 106 -0.32 -8.88 10.32
N ARG A 107 0.72 -8.46 9.60
CA ARG A 107 1.83 -9.33 9.21
C ARG A 107 2.51 -9.92 10.44
N GLN A 108 2.88 -9.07 11.41
CA GLN A 108 3.55 -9.53 12.62
C GLN A 108 2.68 -10.51 13.40
N TYR A 109 1.39 -10.24 13.52
CA TYR A 109 0.45 -11.17 14.16
C TYR A 109 0.44 -12.55 13.49
N ALA A 110 0.43 -12.61 12.15
CA ALA A 110 0.46 -13.88 11.44
C ALA A 110 1.78 -14.62 11.65
N VAL A 111 2.91 -13.90 11.66
CA VAL A 111 4.23 -14.47 11.98
C VAL A 111 4.25 -15.03 13.41
N ASP A 112 3.78 -14.27 14.40
CA ASP A 112 3.74 -14.73 15.79
C ASP A 112 2.91 -16.01 15.93
N ARG A 113 1.77 -16.09 15.25
CA ARG A 113 0.93 -17.31 15.21
C ARG A 113 1.65 -18.51 14.59
N HIS A 114 2.47 -18.27 13.57
CA HIS A 114 3.28 -19.33 12.97
C HIS A 114 4.38 -19.80 13.92
N GLU A 115 5.09 -18.87 14.57
CA GLU A 115 6.14 -19.16 15.54
C GLU A 115 5.61 -19.87 16.79
N ASP A 116 4.36 -19.60 17.19
CA ASP A 116 3.65 -20.32 18.25
C ASP A 116 3.10 -21.70 17.80
N GLY A 117 3.21 -22.05 16.52
CA GLY A 117 2.74 -23.31 15.95
C GLY A 117 1.23 -23.39 15.68
N ASP A 118 0.51 -22.26 15.77
CA ASP A 118 -0.94 -22.19 15.51
C ASP A 118 -1.27 -22.30 14.01
N ILE A 119 -0.35 -21.89 13.13
CA ILE A 119 -0.46 -22.02 11.67
C ILE A 119 0.83 -22.60 11.09
N CYS A 120 0.69 -23.49 10.10
CA CYS A 120 1.83 -24.01 9.35
C CYS A 120 2.42 -22.96 8.41
N ARG A 121 3.63 -23.21 7.93
CA ARG A 121 4.35 -22.34 7.00
C ARG A 121 3.60 -22.06 5.70
N ASP A 122 3.06 -23.10 5.07
CA ASP A 122 2.23 -22.95 3.87
C ASP A 122 1.03 -22.03 4.12
N GLY A 123 0.40 -22.16 5.30
CA GLY A 123 -0.72 -21.32 5.71
C GLY A 123 -0.33 -19.87 5.95
N LEU A 124 0.87 -19.62 6.49
CA LEU A 124 1.44 -18.28 6.62
C LEU A 124 1.73 -17.67 5.24
N ASP A 125 2.42 -18.41 4.36
CA ASP A 125 2.80 -17.92 3.04
C ASP A 125 1.57 -17.62 2.16
N ASP A 126 0.55 -18.48 2.19
CA ASP A 126 -0.74 -18.24 1.53
C ASP A 126 -1.43 -16.99 2.06
N PHE A 127 -1.43 -16.79 3.38
CA PHE A 127 -2.00 -15.60 4.00
C PHE A 127 -1.27 -14.33 3.55
N LEU A 128 0.06 -14.31 3.65
CA LEU A 128 0.88 -13.16 3.25
C LEU A 128 0.71 -12.85 1.77
N ALA A 129 0.72 -13.85 0.90
CA ALA A 129 0.51 -13.69 -0.54
C ALA A 129 -0.88 -13.13 -0.86
N LYS A 130 -1.93 -13.66 -0.22
CA LYS A 130 -3.32 -13.22 -0.42
C LYS A 130 -3.54 -11.74 -0.10
N PHE A 131 -2.84 -11.22 0.92
CA PHE A 131 -2.90 -9.82 1.30
C PHE A 131 -1.77 -8.96 0.71
N SER A 132 -0.95 -9.53 -0.20
CA SER A 132 0.20 -8.85 -0.81
C SER A 132 1.18 -8.27 0.21
N LEU A 133 1.38 -8.99 1.32
CA LEU A 133 2.31 -8.64 2.39
C LEU A 133 3.70 -9.17 2.06
N ALA A 134 4.73 -8.57 2.65
CA ALA A 134 6.11 -9.03 2.48
C ALA A 134 6.27 -10.49 2.96
N PRO A 135 6.92 -11.37 2.17
CA PRO A 135 7.11 -12.78 2.53
C PRO A 135 7.78 -12.97 3.89
N TYR A 136 7.58 -14.14 4.47
CA TYR A 136 8.30 -14.56 5.67
C TYR A 136 9.69 -15.09 5.26
N GLU A 137 10.75 -14.56 5.86
CA GLU A 137 12.12 -14.98 5.60
C GLU A 137 12.66 -15.68 6.86
N THR A 138 13.00 -16.97 6.75
CA THR A 138 13.55 -17.74 7.86
C THR A 138 14.97 -17.28 8.16
N ARG A 139 15.23 -16.76 9.37
CA ARG A 139 16.52 -16.11 9.73
C ARG A 139 17.50 -16.97 10.53
N VAL A 140 17.13 -18.22 10.84
CA VAL A 140 17.95 -19.06 11.73
C VAL A 140 18.60 -20.18 10.92
N ARG A 141 19.92 -20.06 10.75
CA ARG A 141 20.76 -21.15 10.23
C ARG A 141 21.21 -22.02 11.40
N VAL A 142 20.94 -23.31 11.33
CA VAL A 142 21.43 -24.30 12.30
C VAL A 142 22.65 -25.00 11.70
N GLU A 143 23.77 -24.98 12.42
CA GLU A 143 24.98 -25.74 12.08
C GLU A 143 25.17 -26.85 13.12
N TYR A 144 25.36 -28.08 12.67
CA TYR A 144 25.58 -29.25 13.53
C TYR A 144 26.56 -30.23 12.90
N THR A 145 27.12 -31.13 13.71
CA THR A 145 28.03 -32.20 13.27
C THR A 145 27.53 -33.54 13.81
N ILE A 146 27.39 -34.53 12.93
CA ILE A 146 27.03 -35.91 13.29
C ILE A 146 28.26 -36.79 13.12
N THR A 147 28.57 -37.62 14.11
CA THR A 147 29.58 -38.68 14.03
C THR A 147 28.94 -40.03 14.32
N GLY A 148 29.31 -41.06 13.56
CA GLY A 148 28.73 -42.39 13.71
C GLY A 148 29.47 -43.43 12.88
N SER A 149 29.07 -44.69 13.01
CA SER A 149 29.58 -45.81 12.23
C SER A 149 28.42 -46.74 11.85
N TYR A 150 28.51 -47.38 10.69
CA TYR A 150 27.56 -48.38 10.22
C TYR A 150 28.30 -49.51 9.51
N GLU A 151 27.68 -50.69 9.47
CA GLU A 151 28.19 -51.85 8.75
C GLU A 151 27.46 -51.97 7.40
N VAL A 152 28.18 -52.37 6.36
CA VAL A 152 27.62 -52.64 5.04
C VAL A 152 27.91 -54.08 4.63
N ASP A 153 27.04 -54.63 3.77
CA ASP A 153 27.23 -55.94 3.17
C ASP A 153 28.56 -56.02 2.39
N PRO A 154 29.15 -57.22 2.23
CA PRO A 154 30.50 -57.38 1.73
C PRO A 154 30.66 -56.84 0.30
N GLY A 155 31.24 -55.64 0.21
CA GLY A 155 31.73 -54.98 -1.00
C GLY A 155 33.21 -54.60 -0.84
N SER A 156 33.81 -54.00 -1.86
CA SER A 156 35.16 -53.44 -1.73
C SER A 156 35.13 -52.18 -0.86
N GLU A 157 36.24 -51.91 -0.16
CA GLU A 157 36.45 -50.67 0.61
C GLU A 157 36.13 -49.41 -0.21
N ALA A 158 36.62 -49.35 -1.44
CA ALA A 158 36.37 -48.22 -2.34
C ALA A 158 34.88 -48.03 -2.69
N ALA A 159 34.10 -49.12 -2.77
CA ALA A 159 32.66 -49.02 -3.02
C ALA A 159 31.92 -48.52 -1.77
N ALA A 160 32.31 -48.96 -0.59
CA ALA A 160 31.74 -48.49 0.68
C ALA A 160 32.02 -47.00 0.92
N GLU A 161 33.23 -46.53 0.61
CA GLU A 161 33.60 -45.11 0.70
C GLU A 161 32.82 -44.26 -0.31
N GLU A 162 32.72 -44.70 -1.56
CA GLU A 162 31.97 -43.98 -2.61
C GLU A 162 30.47 -43.88 -2.28
N ASP A 163 29.87 -44.94 -1.74
CA ASP A 163 28.47 -44.94 -1.32
C ASP A 163 28.24 -44.02 -0.11
N ALA A 164 29.16 -44.01 0.86
CA ALA A 164 29.09 -43.08 1.99
C ALA A 164 29.07 -41.63 1.53
N LEU A 165 30.00 -41.24 0.65
CA LEU A 165 30.10 -39.88 0.14
C LEU A 165 28.88 -39.44 -0.69
N LYS A 166 28.21 -40.39 -1.37
CA LYS A 166 27.08 -40.09 -2.25
C LYS A 166 25.73 -40.09 -1.56
N TYR A 167 25.53 -40.98 -0.59
CA TYR A 167 24.19 -41.29 -0.07
C TYR A 167 24.05 -41.03 1.43
N LEU A 168 25.15 -40.87 2.18
CA LEU A 168 25.06 -40.51 3.59
C LEU A 168 24.64 -39.04 3.72
N GLN A 169 23.37 -38.85 4.04
CA GLN A 169 22.79 -37.54 4.32
C GLN A 169 21.88 -37.61 5.56
N PRO A 170 21.84 -36.56 6.38
CA PRO A 170 20.86 -36.45 7.46
C PRO A 170 19.44 -36.50 6.91
N ASP A 171 18.57 -37.31 7.53
CA ASP A 171 17.13 -37.24 7.27
C ASP A 171 16.55 -36.04 8.02
N LEU A 172 16.21 -34.99 7.26
CA LEU A 172 15.60 -33.77 7.80
C LEU A 172 14.07 -33.75 7.67
N SER A 173 13.45 -34.84 7.22
CA SER A 173 11.99 -34.89 7.02
C SER A 173 11.18 -34.70 8.30
N GLY A 174 11.80 -34.85 9.48
CA GLY A 174 11.21 -34.60 10.78
C GLY A 174 11.47 -33.21 11.36
N LEU A 175 12.17 -32.33 10.64
CA LEU A 175 12.35 -30.93 11.02
C LEU A 175 11.35 -30.06 10.26
N ASP A 176 10.65 -29.19 11.00
CA ASP A 176 9.76 -28.21 10.40
C ASP A 176 10.57 -27.10 9.70
N ASP A 177 10.05 -26.61 8.57
CA ASP A 177 10.53 -25.41 7.85
C ASP A 177 12.00 -25.43 7.38
N VAL A 178 12.53 -26.62 7.07
CA VAL A 178 13.81 -26.74 6.36
C VAL A 178 13.61 -26.38 4.90
N ASP A 179 14.17 -25.26 4.48
CA ASP A 179 14.22 -24.87 3.07
C ASP A 179 15.15 -25.85 2.30
N GLY A 180 14.54 -26.65 1.43
CA GLY A 180 15.20 -27.74 0.70
C GLY A 180 16.38 -27.29 -0.17
N ASP A 181 16.40 -26.02 -0.61
CA ASP A 181 17.47 -25.49 -1.46
C ASP A 181 18.64 -24.91 -0.64
N THR A 182 18.55 -24.88 0.69
CA THR A 182 19.56 -24.26 1.57
C THR A 182 20.42 -25.26 2.32
N SER A 183 20.11 -26.54 2.22
CA SER A 183 20.81 -27.60 2.94
C SER A 183 22.14 -27.95 2.24
N ILE A 184 23.26 -27.75 2.94
CA ILE A 184 24.60 -28.09 2.47
C ILE A 184 25.18 -29.13 3.44
N TYR A 185 25.64 -30.26 2.91
CA TYR A 185 26.25 -31.33 3.70
C TYR A 185 27.66 -31.63 3.21
N GLU A 186 28.57 -31.84 4.15
CA GLU A 186 29.93 -32.30 3.89
C GLU A 186 30.14 -33.61 4.65
N VAL A 187 30.42 -34.69 3.92
CA VAL A 187 30.84 -35.97 4.50
C VAL A 187 32.36 -35.96 4.57
N SER A 188 32.93 -36.06 5.77
CA SER A 188 34.38 -36.06 5.99
C SER A 188 34.78 -37.12 7.02
N GLY A 189 36.03 -37.60 6.94
CA GLY A 189 36.57 -38.57 7.90
C GLY A 189 36.05 -40.00 7.74
N VAL A 190 35.63 -40.41 6.54
CA VAL A 190 35.23 -41.79 6.25
C VAL A 190 36.43 -42.70 6.46
N GLN A 191 36.31 -43.66 7.37
CA GLN A 191 37.28 -44.71 7.61
C GLN A 191 36.58 -46.04 7.43
N VAL A 192 37.04 -46.83 6.47
CA VAL A 192 36.59 -48.21 6.31
C VAL A 192 37.59 -49.10 7.04
N SER A 193 37.10 -50.10 7.73
CA SER A 193 37.94 -51.09 8.39
C SER A 193 37.37 -52.46 8.08
N GLU A 194 38.20 -53.36 7.59
CA GLU A 194 37.87 -54.78 7.54
C GLU A 194 37.81 -55.30 8.98
N MET A 195 36.75 -56.06 9.30
CA MET A 195 36.68 -56.83 10.55
C MET A 195 37.41 -58.16 10.43
#